data_AF-D8SSL5-F1
#
_entry.id   AF-D8SSL5-F1
#
_cell.length_a   1.000
_cell.length_b   1.000
_cell.length_c   1.000
_cell.angle_alpha   90.00
_cell.angle_beta   90.00
_cell.angle_gamma   90.00
#
_symmetry.space_group_name_H-M   'P 1'
#
loop_
_entity.id
_entity.type
_entity.pdbx_description
1 polymer ?
#
loop_
_entity_poly.entity_id
_entity_poly.type
_entity_poly.pdbx_seq_one_letter_code
_entity_poly.pdbx_strand_id
1 'polypeptide(L)'
;MEVEPDSTTYSIVLGACASSGYLEQGRRVHERLLQNTPDMITSDSIVQNSLLNLYAKCGRLDESTKNALEIFKTIKIRDTISWTSMILGYAQHCQVPQSLELFREMIHQGLSPDYVTYTSILHACGHEGLFHETLEILRWMERDYGIQRTLEHYHCVIDMLARLGQLDEAEELLKAISYEHESDTIAWISLLSGLKTQLDDNFRQQMIRSS
;
A
#
# COMPACT_ATOMS: atom_id res chain seq x y z
N MET A 1 22.92 -18.58 31.66
CA MET A 1 23.43 -17.73 30.58
C MET A 1 22.19 -17.11 29.95
N GLU A 2 21.89 -15.84 30.25
CA GLU A 2 20.82 -15.15 29.53
C GLU A 2 21.32 -14.92 28.11
N VAL A 3 20.55 -15.41 27.14
CA VAL A 3 20.82 -15.18 25.72
C VAL A 3 20.22 -13.82 25.39
N GLU A 4 21.07 -12.83 25.12
CA GLU A 4 20.61 -11.53 24.66
C GLU A 4 19.93 -11.66 23.29
N PRO A 5 18.76 -11.03 23.08
CA PRO A 5 18.09 -11.03 21.78
C PRO A 5 18.97 -10.39 20.70
N ASP A 6 19.07 -11.07 19.55
CA ASP A 6 19.76 -10.56 18.37
C ASP A 6 18.80 -9.90 17.36
N SER A 7 19.33 -9.38 16.25
CA SER A 7 18.54 -8.68 15.22
C SER A 7 17.41 -9.54 14.65
N THR A 8 17.64 -10.84 14.48
CA THR A 8 16.64 -11.80 14.03
C THR A 8 15.50 -11.91 15.03
N THR A 9 15.81 -12.03 16.32
CA THR A 9 14.82 -12.10 17.40
C THR A 9 13.92 -10.88 17.40
N TYR A 10 14.52 -9.68 17.35
CA TYR A 10 13.76 -8.44 17.30
C TYR A 10 12.91 -8.32 16.03
N SER A 11 13.46 -8.68 14.88
CA SER A 11 12.73 -8.64 13.60
C SER A 11 11.46 -9.50 13.62
N ILE A 12 11.56 -10.72 14.14
CA ILE A 12 10.42 -11.65 14.25
C ILE A 12 9.34 -11.07 15.16
N VAL A 13 9.72 -10.57 16.34
CA VAL A 13 8.76 -10.02 17.31
C VAL A 13 8.08 -8.77 16.75
N LEU A 14 8.86 -7.85 16.17
CA LEU A 14 8.32 -6.63 15.54
C LEU A 14 7.40 -6.96 14.37
N GLY A 15 7.77 -7.93 13.53
CA GLY A 15 6.94 -8.42 12.44
C GLY A 15 5.63 -9.06 12.91
N ALA A 16 5.66 -9.83 14.00
CA ALA A 16 4.46 -10.39 14.61
C ALA A 16 3.54 -9.30 15.17
N CYS A 17 4.10 -8.29 15.83
CA CYS A 17 3.34 -7.12 16.29
C CYS A 17 2.70 -6.36 15.11
N ALA A 18 3.46 -6.16 14.03
CA ALA A 18 2.99 -5.49 12.82
C ALA A 18 1.78 -6.20 12.20
N SER A 19 1.89 -7.52 12.01
CA SER A 19 0.82 -8.34 11.43
C SER A 19 -0.41 -8.45 12.33
N SER A 20 -0.24 -8.31 13.65
CA SER A 20 -1.33 -8.40 14.64
C SER A 20 -1.95 -7.05 14.99
N GLY A 21 -1.41 -5.94 14.49
CA GLY A 21 -1.87 -4.59 14.86
C GLY A 21 -1.47 -4.16 16.29
N TYR A 22 -0.51 -4.85 16.92
CA TYR A 22 -0.12 -4.65 18.32
C TYR A 22 0.93 -3.55 18.48
N LEU A 23 0.52 -2.30 18.21
CA LEU A 23 1.40 -1.13 18.22
C LEU A 23 2.09 -0.92 19.57
N GLU A 24 1.35 -1.02 20.68
CA GLU A 24 1.88 -0.74 22.02
C GLU A 24 2.94 -1.78 22.44
N GLN A 25 2.73 -3.04 22.11
CA GLN A 25 3.70 -4.10 22.34
C GLN A 25 4.95 -3.88 21.47
N GLY A 26 4.76 -3.52 20.20
CA GLY A 26 5.86 -3.16 19.31
C GLY A 26 6.65 -1.94 19.81
N ARG A 27 5.98 -0.92 20.36
CA ARG A 27 6.61 0.26 20.97
C ARG A 27 7.48 -0.12 22.16
N ARG A 28 7.01 -1.01 23.03
CA ARG A 28 7.82 -1.54 24.15
C ARG A 28 9.05 -2.30 23.67
N VAL A 29 8.94 -3.04 22.57
CA VAL A 29 10.08 -3.74 21.96
C VAL A 29 11.09 -2.72 21.40
N HIS A 30 10.61 -1.67 20.73
CA HIS A 30 11.45 -0.57 20.26
C HIS A 30 12.14 0.19 21.41
N GLU A 31 11.43 0.48 22.51
CA GLU A 31 12.02 1.08 23.71
C GLU A 31 13.13 0.20 24.30
N ARG A 32 12.92 -1.12 24.32
CA ARG A 32 13.94 -2.07 24.78
C ARG A 32 15.16 -2.12 23.85
N LEU A 33 14.97 -2.03 22.54
CA LEU A 33 16.05 -1.87 21.57
C LEU A 33 16.88 -0.62 21.85
N LEU A 34 16.23 0.51 22.12
CA LEU A 34 16.91 1.78 22.44
C LEU A 34 17.71 1.70 23.74
N GLN A 35 17.22 0.96 24.74
CA GLN A 35 17.87 0.82 26.04
C GLN A 35 19.07 -0.14 26.00
N ASN A 36 18.94 -1.28 25.33
CA ASN A 36 19.92 -2.36 25.41
C ASN A 36 20.91 -2.37 24.25
N THR A 37 20.46 -2.01 23.04
CA THR A 37 21.24 -2.15 21.80
C THR A 37 20.95 -0.98 20.83
N PRO A 38 21.17 0.29 21.23
CA PRO A 38 20.81 1.45 20.42
C PRO A 38 21.52 1.49 19.07
N ASP A 39 22.77 1.00 19.00
CA ASP A 39 23.56 0.96 17.77
C ASP A 39 22.86 0.14 16.68
N MET A 40 22.17 -0.95 17.06
CA MET A 40 21.49 -1.85 16.14
C MET A 40 20.38 -1.15 15.35
N ILE A 41 19.70 -0.16 15.95
CA ILE A 41 18.70 0.65 15.24
C ILE A 41 19.34 1.48 14.14
N THR A 42 20.62 1.85 14.26
CA THR A 42 21.32 2.70 13.28
C THR A 42 22.15 1.89 12.27
N SER A 43 22.58 0.68 12.63
CA SER A 43 23.50 -0.13 11.83
C SER A 43 22.89 -1.37 11.18
N ASP A 44 21.74 -1.85 11.66
CA ASP A 44 21.12 -3.09 11.19
C ASP A 44 19.85 -2.82 10.36
N SER A 45 19.93 -3.06 9.06
CA SER A 45 18.82 -2.83 8.13
C SER A 45 17.62 -3.74 8.39
N ILE A 46 17.82 -4.94 8.94
CA ILE A 46 16.73 -5.87 9.25
C ILE A 46 15.88 -5.28 10.37
N VAL A 47 16.51 -4.77 11.42
CA VAL A 47 15.81 -4.15 12.55
C VAL A 47 15.14 -2.85 12.12
N GLN A 48 15.82 -2.01 11.34
CA GLN A 48 15.27 -0.79 10.77
C GLN A 48 14.00 -1.07 9.96
N ASN A 49 14.08 -1.99 9.00
CA ASN A 49 12.94 -2.37 8.16
C ASN A 49 11.79 -2.98 8.97
N SER A 50 12.11 -3.75 10.02
CA SER A 50 11.09 -4.33 10.91
C SER A 50 10.36 -3.28 11.74
N LEU A 51 11.07 -2.26 12.23
CA LEU A 51 10.49 -1.12 12.93
C LEU A 51 9.63 -0.27 11.98
N LEU A 52 10.12 -0.01 10.76
CA LEU A 52 9.34 0.69 9.73
C LEU A 52 8.04 -0.05 9.44
N ASN A 53 8.10 -1.35 9.17
CA ASN A 53 6.92 -2.17 8.91
C ASN A 53 5.94 -2.18 10.09
N LEU A 54 6.42 -2.24 11.35
CA LEU A 54 5.58 -2.11 12.54
C LEU A 54 4.81 -0.78 12.54
N TYR A 55 5.54 0.33 12.48
CA TYR A 55 4.92 1.66 12.62
C TYR A 55 4.06 2.03 11.41
N ALA A 56 4.47 1.64 10.21
CA ALA A 56 3.71 1.83 8.98
C ALA A 56 2.38 1.07 9.01
N LYS A 57 2.38 -0.24 9.34
CA LYS A 57 1.16 -1.06 9.30
C LYS A 57 0.22 -0.81 10.47
N CYS A 58 0.76 -0.67 11.68
CA CYS A 58 -0.07 -0.47 12.87
C CYS A 58 -0.55 0.98 13.02
N GLY A 59 -0.06 1.89 12.18
CA GLY A 59 -0.16 3.31 12.42
C GLY A 59 -1.51 3.93 12.09
N ARG A 60 -2.45 3.95 13.04
CA ARG A 60 -3.61 4.85 12.92
C ARG A 60 -3.18 6.28 13.21
N LEU A 61 -3.22 7.15 12.20
CA LEU A 61 -3.16 8.62 12.31
C LEU A 61 -1.88 9.19 12.98
N ASP A 62 -1.20 10.07 12.25
CA ASP A 62 -0.09 10.98 12.58
C ASP A 62 1.09 10.51 13.45
N GLU A 63 0.92 10.01 14.68
CA GLU A 63 2.04 9.81 15.61
C GLU A 63 2.93 8.61 15.22
N SER A 64 2.30 7.50 14.88
CA SER A 64 2.98 6.28 14.43
C SER A 64 3.68 6.48 13.08
N THR A 65 3.01 7.16 12.14
CA THR A 65 3.60 7.55 10.84
C THR A 65 4.77 8.51 11.03
N LYS A 66 4.71 9.43 12.01
CA LYS A 66 5.86 10.27 12.39
C LYS A 66 7.02 9.41 12.91
N ASN A 67 6.77 8.43 13.77
CA ASN A 67 7.83 7.53 14.24
C ASN A 67 8.46 6.72 13.10
N ALA A 68 7.65 6.19 12.18
CA ALA A 68 8.14 5.54 10.97
C ALA A 68 9.02 6.48 10.15
N LEU A 69 8.57 7.72 9.94
CA LEU A 69 9.31 8.73 9.19
C LEU A 69 10.62 9.13 9.87
N GLU A 70 10.64 9.27 11.20
CA GLU A 70 11.86 9.55 11.96
C GLU A 70 12.86 8.41 11.84
N ILE A 71 12.43 7.15 11.98
CA ILE A 71 13.29 5.98 11.74
C ILE A 71 13.78 5.99 10.30
N PHE A 72 12.89 6.23 9.33
CA PHE A 72 13.27 6.28 7.92
C PHE A 72 14.33 7.34 7.65
N LYS A 73 14.28 8.50 8.32
CA LYS A 73 15.31 9.56 8.23
C LYS A 73 16.65 9.15 8.83
N THR A 74 16.69 8.29 9.86
CA THR A 74 17.95 7.84 10.48
C THR A 74 18.67 6.77 9.66
N ILE A 75 17.98 6.06 8.76
CA ILE A 75 18.58 5.06 7.86
C ILE A 75 19.53 5.75 6.88
N LYS A 76 20.83 5.43 6.96
CA LYS A 76 21.87 6.00 6.10
C LYS A 76 21.76 5.56 4.65
N ILE A 77 21.47 4.28 4.43
CA ILE A 77 21.33 3.67 3.10
C ILE A 77 19.97 2.99 3.07
N ARG A 78 19.04 3.60 2.33
CA ARG A 78 17.67 3.10 2.20
C ARG A 78 17.61 2.13 1.03
N ASP A 79 17.19 0.91 1.30
CA ASP A 79 16.95 -0.12 0.29
C ASP A 79 15.47 -0.13 -0.15
N THR A 80 15.16 -0.93 -1.18
CA THR A 80 13.79 -1.11 -1.67
C THR A 80 12.81 -1.46 -0.56
N ILE A 81 13.21 -2.26 0.44
CA ILE A 81 12.33 -2.68 1.53
C ILE A 81 11.94 -1.49 2.41
N SER A 82 12.89 -0.63 2.76
CA SER A 82 12.64 0.57 3.57
C SER A 82 11.66 1.53 2.88
N TRP A 83 11.83 1.76 1.57
CA TRP A 83 10.93 2.60 0.76
C TRP A 83 9.54 1.98 0.62
N THR A 84 9.47 0.70 0.28
CA THR A 84 8.21 -0.06 0.13
C THR A 84 7.41 -0.03 1.42
N SER A 85 8.07 -0.17 2.57
CA SER A 85 7.42 -0.14 3.88
C SER A 85 6.76 1.21 4.17
N MET A 86 7.44 2.31 3.85
CA MET A 86 6.88 3.66 4.02
C MET A 86 5.73 3.93 3.06
N ILE A 87 5.91 3.60 1.78
CA ILE A 87 4.88 3.74 0.74
C ILE A 87 3.62 2.98 1.13
N LEU A 88 3.76 1.71 1.52
CA LEU A 88 2.64 0.87 1.96
C LEU A 88 1.93 1.48 3.18
N GLY A 89 2.68 2.00 4.16
CA GLY A 89 2.10 2.69 5.31
C GLY A 89 1.21 3.86 4.91
N TYR A 90 1.72 4.78 4.09
CA TYR A 90 0.93 5.93 3.63
C TYR A 90 -0.27 5.49 2.76
N ALA A 91 -0.10 4.51 1.88
CA ALA A 91 -1.16 3.96 1.05
C ALA A 91 -2.31 3.36 1.88
N GLN A 92 -1.99 2.58 2.92
CA GLN A 92 -2.98 1.91 3.77
C GLN A 92 -3.79 2.87 4.65
N HIS A 93 -3.25 4.05 4.96
CA HIS A 93 -3.91 5.06 5.80
C HIS A 93 -4.53 6.20 4.99
N CYS A 94 -4.85 5.97 3.72
CA CYS A 94 -5.47 6.93 2.80
C CYS A 94 -4.66 8.24 2.62
N GLN A 95 -3.34 8.18 2.81
CA GLN A 95 -2.42 9.31 2.60
C GLN A 95 -1.77 9.20 1.22
N VAL A 96 -2.61 9.12 0.20
CA VAL A 96 -2.21 8.84 -1.19
C VAL A 96 -1.22 9.87 -1.76
N PRO A 97 -1.34 11.19 -1.51
CA PRO A 97 -0.35 12.16 -1.98
C PRO A 97 1.07 11.87 -1.46
N GLN A 98 1.21 11.57 -0.17
CA GLN A 98 2.50 11.25 0.47
C GLN A 98 3.06 9.92 -0.05
N SER A 99 2.19 8.94 -0.27
CA SER A 99 2.56 7.66 -0.88
C SER A 99 3.14 7.85 -2.28
N LEU A 100 2.50 8.66 -3.11
CA LEU A 100 2.95 8.98 -4.47
C LEU A 100 4.25 9.80 -4.48
N GLU A 101 4.41 10.73 -3.55
CA GLU A 101 5.65 11.50 -3.39
C GLU A 101 6.83 10.58 -3.07
N LEU A 102 6.68 9.67 -2.11
CA LEU A 102 7.72 8.69 -1.77
C LEU A 102 8.01 7.73 -2.93
N PHE A 103 7.00 7.29 -3.66
CA PHE A 103 7.18 6.45 -4.84
C PHE A 103 8.00 7.15 -5.93
N ARG A 104 7.71 8.42 -6.21
CA ARG A 104 8.47 9.22 -7.19
C ARG A 104 9.90 9.46 -6.72
N GLU A 105 10.10 9.74 -5.43
CA GLU A 105 11.42 9.94 -4.86
C GLU A 105 12.26 8.65 -4.89
N MET A 106 11.66 7.49 -4.59
CA MET A 106 12.32 6.19 -4.72
C MET A 106 12.88 5.98 -6.13
N ILE A 107 12.07 6.25 -7.16
CA ILE A 107 12.49 6.17 -8.56
C ILE A 107 13.58 7.20 -8.87
N HIS A 108 13.45 8.44 -8.37
CA HIS A 108 14.44 9.50 -8.57
C HIS A 108 15.81 9.14 -7.98
N GLN A 109 15.83 8.39 -6.87
CA GLN A 109 17.06 7.86 -6.27
C GLN A 109 17.62 6.62 -6.98
N GLY A 110 17.01 6.21 -8.09
CA GLY A 110 17.48 5.09 -8.92
C GLY A 110 17.16 3.71 -8.35
N LEU A 111 16.26 3.63 -7.36
CA LEU A 111 15.77 2.36 -6.83
C LEU A 111 14.63 1.84 -7.68
N SER A 112 14.63 0.52 -7.91
CA SER A 112 13.55 -0.17 -8.61
C SER A 112 12.40 -0.46 -7.65
N PRO A 113 11.19 0.07 -7.89
CA PRO A 113 9.99 -0.40 -7.20
C PRO A 113 9.76 -1.89 -7.49
N ASP A 114 9.29 -2.63 -6.50
CA ASP A 114 8.94 -4.04 -6.64
C ASP A 114 7.42 -4.23 -6.85
N TYR A 115 7.00 -5.49 -7.01
CA TYR A 115 5.58 -5.84 -7.16
C TYR A 115 4.73 -5.25 -6.02
N VAL A 116 5.19 -5.38 -4.77
CA VAL A 116 4.46 -4.90 -3.60
C VAL A 116 4.28 -3.39 -3.64
N THR A 117 5.31 -2.65 -4.04
CA THR A 117 5.26 -1.19 -4.19
C THR A 117 4.20 -0.78 -5.20
N TYR A 118 4.20 -1.42 -6.38
CA TYR A 118 3.27 -1.12 -7.45
C TYR A 118 1.82 -1.44 -7.08
N THR A 119 1.56 -2.63 -6.54
CA THR A 119 0.21 -3.03 -6.10
C THR A 119 -0.33 -2.09 -5.02
N SER A 120 0.53 -1.66 -4.08
CA SER A 120 0.12 -0.74 -3.01
C SER A 120 -0.29 0.63 -3.55
N ILE A 121 0.52 1.20 -4.44
CA ILE A 121 0.25 2.49 -5.08
C ILE A 121 -0.98 2.41 -5.98
N LEU A 122 -1.13 1.33 -6.76
CA LEU A 122 -2.27 1.13 -7.64
C LEU A 122 -3.57 1.08 -6.83
N HIS A 123 -3.61 0.29 -5.76
CA HIS A 123 -4.78 0.23 -4.88
C HIS A 123 -5.12 1.58 -4.24
N ALA A 124 -4.10 2.32 -3.77
CA ALA A 124 -4.31 3.65 -3.20
C ALA A 124 -4.91 4.63 -4.22
N CYS A 125 -4.33 4.72 -5.42
CA CYS A 125 -4.81 5.58 -6.49
C CYS A 125 -6.20 5.17 -6.99
N GLY A 126 -6.44 3.88 -7.16
CA GLY A 126 -7.74 3.34 -7.56
C GLY A 126 -8.81 3.65 -6.53
N HIS A 127 -8.52 3.49 -5.23
CA HIS A 127 -9.44 3.82 -4.15
C HIS A 127 -9.82 5.32 -4.14
N GLU A 128 -8.87 6.23 -4.38
CA GLU A 128 -9.13 7.67 -4.46
C GLU A 128 -9.72 8.15 -5.79
N GLY A 129 -9.87 7.26 -6.79
CA GLY A 129 -10.41 7.64 -8.10
C GLY A 129 -9.42 8.39 -8.99
N LEU A 130 -8.13 8.28 -8.72
CA LEU A 130 -7.06 8.92 -9.51
C LEU A 130 -6.83 8.14 -10.81
N PHE A 131 -7.74 8.32 -11.77
CA PHE A 131 -7.80 7.53 -13.01
C PHE A 131 -6.51 7.61 -13.83
N HIS A 132 -6.00 8.82 -14.07
CA HIS A 132 -4.80 9.02 -14.89
C HIS A 132 -3.57 8.38 -14.27
N GLU A 133 -3.35 8.62 -12.98
CA GLU A 133 -2.24 8.05 -12.22
C GLU A 133 -2.32 6.52 -12.20
N THR A 134 -3.49 5.95 -11.93
CA THR A 134 -3.70 4.50 -11.89
C THR A 134 -3.30 3.84 -13.21
N LEU A 135 -3.72 4.41 -14.34
CA LEU A 135 -3.36 3.90 -15.66
C LEU A 135 -1.88 4.10 -16.01
N GLU A 136 -1.26 5.21 -15.60
CA GLU A 136 0.17 5.43 -15.79
C GLU A 136 1.01 4.42 -15.02
N ILE A 137 0.67 4.19 -13.75
CA ILE A 137 1.33 3.22 -12.87
C ILE A 137 1.21 1.81 -13.47
N LEU A 138 0.02 1.42 -13.94
CA LEU A 138 -0.22 0.13 -14.58
C LEU A 138 0.63 -0.06 -15.86
N ARG A 139 0.88 1.02 -16.61
CA ARG A 139 1.76 1.01 -17.79
C ARG A 139 3.23 0.89 -17.43
N TRP A 140 3.71 1.68 -16.47
CA TRP A 140 5.11 1.68 -16.03
C TRP A 140 5.54 0.33 -15.46
N MET A 141 4.65 -0.31 -14.69
CA MET A 141 4.90 -1.61 -14.07
C MET A 141 5.37 -2.66 -15.10
N GLU A 142 4.69 -2.75 -16.26
CA GLU A 142 5.06 -3.67 -17.33
C GLU A 142 6.25 -3.15 -18.17
N ARG A 143 6.20 -1.88 -18.61
CA ARG A 143 7.15 -1.33 -19.58
C ARG A 143 8.55 -1.17 -19.01
N ASP A 144 8.65 -0.58 -17.82
CA ASP A 144 9.92 -0.10 -17.27
C ASP A 144 10.54 -1.12 -16.32
N TYR A 145 9.73 -2.02 -15.76
CA TYR A 145 10.15 -2.97 -14.72
C TYR A 145 9.81 -4.43 -15.02
N GLY A 146 9.13 -4.72 -16.12
CA GLY A 146 8.82 -6.10 -16.54
C GLY A 146 7.91 -6.85 -15.57
N ILE A 147 7.19 -6.14 -14.69
CA ILE A 147 6.28 -6.74 -13.74
C ILE A 147 4.95 -7.01 -14.48
N GLN A 148 4.59 -8.28 -14.59
CA GLN A 148 3.38 -8.69 -15.28
C GLN A 148 2.13 -8.18 -14.56
N ARG A 149 1.19 -7.65 -15.34
CA ARG A 149 -0.14 -7.29 -14.85
C ARG A 149 -0.90 -8.57 -14.51
N THR A 150 -1.39 -8.62 -13.28
CA THR A 150 -2.26 -9.69 -12.79
C THR A 150 -3.72 -9.21 -12.78
N LEU A 151 -4.66 -10.15 -12.63
CA LEU A 151 -6.09 -9.84 -12.49
C LEU A 151 -6.37 -8.85 -11.35
N GLU A 152 -5.62 -8.95 -10.25
CA GLU A 152 -5.71 -8.01 -9.11
C GLU A 152 -5.53 -6.54 -9.56
N HIS A 153 -4.57 -6.28 -10.45
CA HIS A 153 -4.33 -4.93 -10.95
C HIS A 153 -5.49 -4.43 -11.82
N TYR A 154 -6.05 -5.32 -12.64
CA TYR A 154 -7.20 -4.97 -13.47
C TYR A 154 -8.49 -4.78 -12.65
N HIS A 155 -8.69 -5.57 -11.60
CA HIS A 155 -9.81 -5.40 -10.67
C HIS A 155 -9.80 -4.01 -10.04
N CYS A 156 -8.62 -3.51 -9.65
CA CYS A 156 -8.48 -2.17 -9.11
C CYS A 156 -8.96 -1.09 -10.10
N VAL A 157 -8.62 -1.22 -11.39
CA VAL A 157 -9.05 -0.27 -12.42
C VAL A 157 -10.56 -0.39 -12.69
N ILE A 158 -11.09 -1.61 -12.77
CA ILE A 158 -12.52 -1.86 -13.01
C ILE A 158 -13.36 -1.33 -11.85
N ASP A 159 -12.97 -1.61 -10.60
CA ASP A 159 -13.64 -1.08 -9.41
C ASP A 159 -13.65 0.45 -9.40
N MET A 160 -12.50 1.06 -9.68
CA MET A 160 -12.37 2.51 -9.78
C MET A 160 -13.31 3.08 -10.84
N LEU A 161 -13.30 2.54 -12.07
CA LEU A 161 -14.17 2.96 -13.17
C LEU A 161 -15.65 2.82 -12.79
N ALA A 162 -16.03 1.71 -12.17
CA ALA A 162 -17.39 1.46 -11.74
C ALA A 162 -17.85 2.48 -10.67
N ARG A 163 -16.98 2.83 -9.71
CA ARG A 163 -17.27 3.88 -8.71
C ARG A 163 -17.35 5.29 -9.31
N LEU A 164 -16.59 5.56 -10.37
CA LEU A 164 -16.66 6.81 -11.13
C LEU A 164 -17.85 6.87 -12.10
N GLY A 165 -18.55 5.76 -12.31
CA GLY A 165 -19.67 5.67 -13.26
C GLY A 165 -19.28 5.46 -14.71
N GLN A 166 -18.01 5.20 -14.97
CA GLN A 166 -17.47 4.89 -16.29
C GLN A 166 -17.69 3.39 -16.60
N LEU A 167 -18.96 3.01 -16.67
CA LEU A 167 -19.38 1.62 -16.76
C LEU A 167 -19.07 1.01 -18.13
N ASP A 168 -19.15 1.82 -19.19
CA ASP A 168 -18.82 1.38 -20.54
C ASP A 168 -17.32 1.02 -20.63
N GLU A 169 -16.45 1.88 -20.10
CA GLU A 169 -15.01 1.63 -20.05
C GLU A 169 -14.66 0.44 -19.14
N ALA A 170 -15.36 0.29 -18.01
CA ALA A 170 -15.18 -0.84 -17.10
C ALA A 170 -15.56 -2.18 -17.77
N GLU A 171 -16.67 -2.19 -18.52
CA GLU A 171 -17.15 -3.37 -19.25
C GLU A 171 -16.23 -3.72 -20.43
N GLU A 172 -15.77 -2.72 -21.19
CA GLU A 172 -14.81 -2.92 -22.27
C GLU A 172 -13.50 -3.54 -21.76
N LEU A 173 -12.95 -3.01 -20.67
CA LEU A 173 -11.74 -3.55 -20.04
C LEU A 173 -11.97 -4.99 -19.55
N LEU A 174 -13.09 -5.25 -18.88
CA LEU A 174 -13.45 -6.58 -18.40
C LEU A 174 -13.56 -7.62 -19.54
N LYS A 175 -14.17 -7.23 -20.66
CA LYS A 175 -14.25 -8.07 -21.86
C LYS A 175 -12.85 -8.38 -22.38
N ALA A 176 -11.99 -7.36 -22.54
CA ALA A 176 -10.63 -7.53 -23.03
C ALA A 176 -9.83 -8.55 -22.19
N ILE A 177 -9.92 -8.45 -20.86
CA ILE A 177 -9.24 -9.37 -19.92
C ILE A 177 -9.85 -10.78 -19.98
N SER A 178 -11.17 -10.90 -20.09
CA SER A 178 -11.87 -12.19 -20.15
C SER A 178 -11.54 -13.00 -21.41
N TYR A 179 -11.07 -12.36 -22.48
CA TYR A 179 -10.55 -13.07 -23.66
C TYR A 179 -9.15 -13.64 -23.42
N GLU A 180 -8.37 -13.04 -22.53
CA GLU A 180 -6.99 -13.44 -22.21
C GLU A 180 -6.90 -14.43 -21.03
N HIS A 181 -7.88 -14.43 -20.12
CA HIS A 181 -7.89 -15.22 -18.88
C HIS A 181 -9.23 -15.95 -18.66
N GLU A 182 -9.21 -17.19 -18.13
CA GLU A 182 -10.44 -17.97 -17.84
C GLU A 182 -11.36 -17.26 -16.83
N SER A 183 -12.63 -17.05 -17.21
CA SER A 183 -13.80 -16.59 -16.44
C SER A 183 -13.53 -15.98 -15.05
N ASP A 184 -13.46 -14.64 -14.99
CA ASP A 184 -13.15 -13.91 -13.76
C ASP A 184 -14.42 -13.42 -13.03
N THR A 185 -14.92 -14.24 -12.10
CA THR A 185 -16.12 -13.91 -11.30
C THR A 185 -15.92 -12.71 -10.38
N ILE A 186 -14.69 -12.41 -9.94
CA ILE A 186 -14.41 -11.32 -9.00
C ILE A 186 -14.49 -9.97 -9.73
N ALA A 187 -13.95 -9.87 -10.95
CA ALA A 187 -14.06 -8.66 -11.75
C ALA A 187 -15.53 -8.30 -12.06
N TRP A 188 -16.36 -9.32 -12.37
CA TRP A 188 -17.81 -9.15 -12.53
C TRP A 188 -18.49 -8.73 -11.22
N ILE A 189 -18.07 -9.25 -10.06
CA ILE A 189 -18.61 -8.82 -8.75
C ILE A 189 -18.29 -7.34 -8.49
N SER A 190 -17.06 -6.88 -8.78
CA SER A 190 -16.68 -5.47 -8.62
C SER A 190 -17.54 -4.56 -9.51
N LEU A 191 -17.74 -4.94 -10.77
CA LEU A 191 -18.60 -4.19 -11.70
C LEU A 191 -20.06 -4.13 -11.21
N LEU A 192 -20.63 -5.28 -10.81
CA LEU A 192 -21.99 -5.37 -10.29
C LEU A 192 -22.17 -4.59 -8.98
N SER A 193 -21.16 -4.58 -8.13
CA SER A 193 -21.16 -3.78 -6.90
C SER A 193 -21.21 -2.28 -7.21
N GLY A 194 -20.38 -1.80 -8.14
CA GLY A 194 -20.40 -0.39 -8.55
C GLY A 194 -21.74 0.04 -9.17
N LEU A 195 -22.34 -0.81 -10.01
CA LEU A 195 -23.69 -0.59 -10.55
C LEU A 195 -24.75 -0.41 -9.46
N LYS A 196 -24.68 -1.23 -8.41
CA LYS A 196 -25.61 -1.14 -7.27
C LYS A 196 -25.44 0.18 -6.52
N THR A 197 -24.20 0.58 -6.24
CA THR A 197 -23.92 1.85 -5.55
C THR A 197 -24.45 3.05 -6.32
N GLN A 198 -24.30 3.06 -7.65
CA GLN A 198 -24.86 4.12 -8.49
C GLN A 198 -26.38 4.16 -8.52
N LEU A 199 -27.05 3.01 -8.56
CA LEU A 199 -28.52 2.95 -8.50
C LEU A 199 -29.04 3.56 -7.19
N ASP A 200 -28.37 3.24 -6.07
CA ASP A 200 -28.70 3.78 -4.76
C ASP A 200 -28.47 5.30 -4.68
N ASP A 201 -27.37 5.81 -5.26
CA ASP A 201 -27.06 7.24 -5.28
C ASP A 201 -27.99 8.04 -6.21
N ASN A 202 -28.32 7.51 -7.39
CA ASN A 202 -29.29 8.12 -8.30
C ASN A 202 -30.69 8.21 -7.65
N PHE A 203 -31.10 7.17 -6.94
CA PHE A 203 -32.36 7.17 -6.19
C PHE A 203 -32.36 8.23 -5.08
N ARG A 204 -31.25 8.37 -4.33
CA ARG A 204 -31.07 9.44 -3.33
C ARG A 204 -31.16 10.83 -3.93
N GLN A 205 -30.48 11.07 -5.06
CA GLN A 205 -30.52 12.39 -5.73
C GLN A 205 -31.91 12.74 -6.26
N GLN A 206 -32.66 11.77 -6.78
CA GLN A 206 -34.05 11.99 -7.20
C GLN A 206 -34.96 12.37 -6.02
N MET A 207 -34.81 11.70 -4.87
CA MET A 207 -35.58 12.01 -3.66
C MET A 207 -35.33 13.45 -3.17
N ILE A 208 -34.07 13.91 -3.16
CA ILE A 208 -33.70 15.28 -2.77
C ILE A 208 -34.23 16.34 -3.76
N ARG A 209 -34.31 16.03 -5.05
CA ARG A 209 -34.87 16.95 -6.06
C ARG A 209 -36.40 17.03 -6.04
N SER A 210 -37.07 16.04 -5.42
CA SER A 210 -38.53 15.96 -5.31
C SER A 210 -39.10 16.49 -3.98
N SER A 211 -38.24 16.93 -3.05
CA SER A 211 -38.59 17.53 -1.75
C SER A 211 -38.38 19.04 -1.75
#